data_AF-A0A5M6HU01-F1
#
_entry.id   AF-A0A5M6HU01-F1
#
_cell.length_a   1.000
_cell.length_b   1.000
_cell.length_c   1.000
_cell.angle_alpha   90.00
_cell.angle_beta   90.00
_cell.angle_gamma   90.00
#
_symmetry.space_group_name_H-M   'P 1'
#
loop_
_entity.id
_entity.type
_entity.pdbx_description
1 polymer ?
#
loop_
_entity_poly.entity_id
_entity_poly.type
_entity_poly.pdbx_seq_one_letter_code
_entity_poly.pdbx_strand_id
1 'polypeptide(L)'
;MVLKSDTFSTIERGIYVGVDGTRLPAVRRLFGEVAWWVKPIANHFAWREATALKAAKGLNAGPDLIDAGDGFLVRSFIEGLPLHLARPTDPGWFRNAKRMLHALHRAGVVHNDLAKEQNWLVGPDGEAILTDFQLAMVFSRRSKLFRVLAHEDLRHLLKHKRRYCPQALTAAERRMLGRKSLPARLWLMTGKKVYNAITRGLLRYEDREGGGKRLTNDGPLILAWLKRHPQVRDAFVAAYPFPRRGCGLYAFVEAPGLDAEAIRGFIVQEMGCDQAPELLQVVEYLPRHPDGSVHEEVLRLVALNQIDLVATLPETEEARAATRRIVAGRLNLADRT
;
A
#
# COMPACT_ATOMS: atom_id res chain seq x y z
N MET A 1 18.30 1.00 12.02
CA MET A 1 18.23 0.02 10.91
C MET A 1 16.92 0.23 10.17
N VAL A 2 16.96 0.39 8.84
CA VAL A 2 15.74 0.48 8.03
C VAL A 2 15.09 -0.90 7.98
N LEU A 3 13.79 -0.96 8.30
CA LEU A 3 12.99 -2.18 8.24
C LEU A 3 12.19 -2.28 6.94
N LYS A 4 11.67 -1.15 6.45
CA LYS A 4 10.81 -1.07 5.27
C LYS A 4 10.87 0.34 4.69
N SER A 5 10.84 0.47 3.37
CA SER A 5 10.60 1.73 2.68
C SER A 5 9.40 1.54 1.75
N ASP A 6 8.50 2.52 1.70
CA ASP A 6 7.41 2.58 0.71
C ASP A 6 7.18 4.03 0.27
N THR A 7 6.31 4.23 -0.74
CA THR A 7 6.00 5.55 -1.32
C THR A 7 5.52 6.58 -0.28
N PHE A 8 4.96 6.12 0.84
CA PHE A 8 4.34 6.97 1.86
C PHE A 8 5.22 7.14 3.10
N SER A 9 6.24 6.31 3.31
CA SER A 9 7.14 6.42 4.46
C SER A 9 8.31 5.42 4.45
N THR A 10 9.35 5.76 5.21
CA THR A 10 10.41 4.84 5.64
C THR A 10 10.20 4.43 7.09
N ILE A 11 10.34 3.15 7.39
CA ILE A 11 10.25 2.57 8.73
C ILE A 11 11.65 2.18 9.19
N GLU A 12 12.03 2.67 10.35
CA GLU A 12 13.32 2.41 10.98
C GLU A 12 13.12 1.85 12.39
N ARG A 13 13.95 0.87 12.76
CA ARG A 13 14.09 0.42 14.14
C ARG A 13 15.32 1.06 14.78
N GLY A 14 15.15 1.50 16.02
CA GLY A 14 16.22 2.09 16.81
C GLY A 14 15.89 2.14 18.30
N ILE A 15 16.67 2.93 19.03
CA ILE A 15 16.41 3.26 20.42
C ILE A 15 15.92 4.71 20.46
N TYR A 16 14.73 4.93 21.01
CA TYR A 16 14.26 6.26 21.35
C TYR A 16 14.95 6.70 22.65
N VAL A 17 15.43 7.95 22.68
CA VAL A 17 16.01 8.59 23.86
C VAL A 17 15.12 9.75 24.24
N GLY A 18 14.39 9.61 25.34
CA GLY A 18 13.52 10.64 25.89
C GLY A 18 14.31 11.82 26.47
N VAL A 19 13.62 12.94 26.66
CA VAL A 19 14.19 14.16 27.27
C VAL A 19 14.65 13.91 28.72
N ASP A 20 14.01 12.95 29.38
CA ASP A 20 14.34 12.44 30.72
C ASP A 20 15.50 11.42 30.73
N GLY A 21 16.09 11.11 29.56
CA GLY A 21 17.13 10.09 29.42
C GLY A 21 16.60 8.66 29.28
N THR A 22 15.28 8.45 29.25
CA THR A 22 14.68 7.12 29.09
C THR A 22 15.06 6.52 27.74
N ARG A 23 15.52 5.26 27.73
CA ARG A 23 15.93 4.54 26.51
C ARG A 23 15.01 3.37 26.25
N LEU A 24 14.30 3.39 25.12
CA LEU A 24 13.32 2.36 24.77
C LEU A 24 13.48 1.88 23.33
N PRO A 25 13.36 0.57 23.06
CA PRO A 25 13.23 0.06 21.69
C PRO A 25 12.03 0.68 21.00
N ALA A 26 12.27 1.30 19.84
CA ALA A 26 11.24 2.05 19.13
C ALA A 26 11.31 1.80 17.62
N VAL A 27 10.17 2.03 16.99
CA VAL A 27 10.01 2.07 15.54
C VAL A 27 9.64 3.48 15.15
N ARG A 28 10.45 4.09 14.28
CA ARG A 28 10.21 5.41 13.72
C ARG A 28 9.71 5.27 12.30
N ARG A 29 8.59 5.91 11.99
CA ARG A 29 8.11 6.17 10.65
C ARG A 29 8.55 7.57 10.24
N LEU A 30 9.28 7.68 9.16
CA LEU A 30 9.66 8.93 8.51
C LEU A 30 8.79 9.12 7.27
N PHE A 31 8.05 10.22 7.23
CA PHE A 31 7.23 10.64 6.09
C PHE A 31 7.49 12.10 5.71
N GLY A 32 8.53 12.73 6.27
CA GLY A 32 8.93 14.11 5.95
C GLY A 32 9.60 14.26 4.58
N GLU A 33 10.34 13.23 4.16
CA GLU A 33 11.14 13.17 2.93
C GLU A 33 10.41 12.47 1.77
N VAL A 34 9.14 12.13 1.95
CA VAL A 34 8.32 11.61 0.84
C VAL A 34 8.14 12.70 -0.19
N ALA A 35 7.90 12.30 -1.45
CA ALA A 35 7.57 13.24 -2.49
C ALA A 35 6.42 14.15 -2.02
N TRP A 36 6.58 15.46 -2.21
CA TRP A 36 5.65 16.48 -1.71
C TRP A 36 4.19 16.18 -2.06
N TRP A 37 3.96 15.50 -3.18
CA TRP A 37 2.66 15.09 -3.68
C TRP A 37 1.97 13.99 -2.89
N VAL A 38 2.77 13.11 -2.31
CA VAL A 38 2.32 12.07 -1.39
C VAL A 38 2.13 12.65 0.01
N LYS A 39 2.81 13.76 0.34
CA LYS A 39 2.87 14.33 1.68
C LYS A 39 1.50 14.59 2.33
N PRO A 40 0.46 15.11 1.65
CA PRO A 40 -0.88 15.22 2.25
C PRO A 40 -1.48 13.87 2.66
N ILE A 41 -1.30 12.84 1.84
CA ILE A 41 -1.82 11.48 2.09
C ILE A 41 -0.98 10.79 3.17
N ALA A 42 0.35 10.92 3.12
CA ALA A 42 1.26 10.41 4.14
C ALA A 42 0.98 11.06 5.50
N ASN A 43 0.80 12.38 5.54
CA ASN A 43 0.39 13.12 6.73
C ASN A 43 -0.99 12.66 7.23
N HIS A 44 -1.94 12.40 6.32
CA HIS A 44 -3.24 11.87 6.71
C HIS A 44 -3.14 10.47 7.35
N PHE A 45 -2.34 9.56 6.77
CA PHE A 45 -2.10 8.24 7.36
C PHE A 45 -1.36 8.32 8.68
N ALA A 46 -0.33 9.16 8.79
CA ALA A 46 0.40 9.37 10.03
C ALA A 46 -0.49 9.98 11.12
N TRP A 47 -1.34 10.95 10.77
CA TRP A 47 -2.33 11.52 11.68
C TRP A 47 -3.32 10.45 12.15
N ARG A 48 -3.85 9.63 11.23
CA ARG A 48 -4.76 8.53 11.60
C ARG A 48 -4.12 7.50 12.50
N GLU A 49 -2.90 7.09 12.18
CA GLU A 49 -2.11 6.18 13.02
C GLU A 49 -1.94 6.80 14.41
N ALA A 50 -1.44 8.04 14.51
CA ALA A 50 -1.28 8.73 15.79
C ALA A 50 -2.61 8.85 16.57
N THR A 51 -3.71 9.19 15.92
CA THR A 51 -5.03 9.28 16.57
C THR A 51 -5.51 7.92 17.08
N ALA A 52 -5.34 6.87 16.29
CA ALA A 52 -5.72 5.52 16.68
C ALA A 52 -4.85 4.98 17.84
N LEU A 53 -3.54 5.18 17.78
CA LEU A 53 -2.61 4.79 18.85
C LEU A 53 -2.89 5.57 20.14
N LYS A 54 -3.19 6.88 20.05
CA LYS A 54 -3.62 7.68 21.20
C LYS A 54 -4.91 7.13 21.83
N ALA A 55 -5.89 6.76 21.02
CA ALA A 55 -7.15 6.17 21.49
C ALA A 55 -6.97 4.75 22.04
N ALA A 56 -5.95 4.01 21.57
CA ALA A 56 -5.64 2.66 22.01
C ALA A 56 -4.69 2.60 23.23
N LYS A 57 -4.17 3.75 23.68
CA LYS A 57 -3.22 3.83 24.79
C LYS A 57 -3.75 3.14 26.05
N GLY A 58 -2.93 2.28 26.64
CA GLY A 58 -3.27 1.53 27.86
C GLY A 58 -4.20 0.32 27.66
N LEU A 59 -4.59 0.00 26.42
CA LEU A 59 -5.35 -1.21 26.12
C LEU A 59 -4.48 -2.44 25.90
N ASN A 60 -3.14 -2.27 25.86
CA ASN A 60 -2.17 -3.29 25.47
C ASN A 60 -2.55 -3.98 24.16
N ALA A 61 -3.13 -3.23 23.23
CA ALA A 61 -3.67 -3.77 21.98
C ALA A 61 -2.66 -3.75 20.83
N GLY A 62 -1.57 -3.00 20.98
CA GLY A 62 -0.59 -2.73 19.94
C GLY A 62 0.51 -1.79 20.45
N PRO A 63 1.29 -1.20 19.54
CA PRO A 63 2.36 -0.28 19.92
C PRO A 63 1.80 0.97 20.61
N ASP A 64 2.56 1.53 21.54
CA ASP A 64 2.27 2.83 22.14
C ASP A 64 2.84 3.93 21.25
N LEU A 65 2.09 5.02 21.09
CA LEU A 65 2.64 6.24 20.49
C LEU A 65 3.59 6.89 21.49
N ILE A 66 4.87 6.96 21.14
CA ILE A 66 5.93 7.56 21.95
C ILE A 66 6.05 9.04 21.61
N ASP A 67 6.17 9.36 20.32
CA ASP A 67 6.39 10.72 19.84
C ASP A 67 5.79 10.91 18.44
N ALA A 68 5.49 12.15 18.07
CA ALA A 68 5.03 12.50 16.74
C ALA A 68 5.30 13.97 16.45
N GLY A 69 5.79 14.27 15.25
CA GLY A 69 6.08 15.62 14.81
C GLY A 69 5.88 15.78 13.31
N ASP A 70 6.40 16.88 12.76
CA ASP A 70 6.34 17.10 11.31
C ASP A 70 7.22 16.08 10.59
N GLY A 71 6.62 15.28 9.73
CA GLY A 71 7.33 14.28 8.96
C GLY A 71 7.77 13.02 9.72
N PHE A 72 7.38 12.83 10.99
CA PHE A 72 7.71 11.59 11.70
C PHE A 72 6.68 11.14 12.75
N LEU A 73 6.67 9.84 13.02
CA LEU A 73 5.91 9.19 14.10
C LEU A 73 6.79 8.12 14.74
N VAL A 74 6.90 8.13 16.07
CA VAL A 74 7.65 7.14 16.85
C VAL A 74 6.68 6.33 17.70
N ARG A 75 6.81 5.01 17.61
CA ARG A 75 6.00 4.07 18.37
C ARG A 75 6.87 3.02 19.06
N SER A 76 6.35 2.40 20.12
CA SER A 76 7.08 1.33 20.80
C SER A 76 7.32 0.15 19.86
N PHE A 77 8.47 -0.50 20.00
CA PHE A 77 8.72 -1.75 19.33
C PHE A 77 7.91 -2.86 20.01
N ILE A 78 7.15 -3.61 19.20
CA ILE A 78 6.44 -4.80 19.68
C ILE A 78 7.26 -6.02 19.31
N GLU A 79 7.60 -6.81 20.33
CA GLU A 79 8.14 -8.15 20.15
C GLU A 79 7.00 -9.14 19.92
N GLY A 80 7.15 -10.00 18.92
CA GLY A 80 6.17 -11.04 18.64
C GLY A 80 6.35 -11.66 17.27
N LEU A 81 5.84 -12.87 17.13
CA LEU A 81 5.91 -13.62 15.89
C LEU A 81 4.64 -13.39 15.06
N PRO A 82 4.75 -12.99 13.78
CA PRO A 82 3.59 -12.86 12.90
C PRO A 82 2.74 -14.13 12.82
N LEU A 83 1.43 -13.97 12.72
CA LEU A 83 0.46 -15.08 12.81
C LEU A 83 0.71 -16.21 11.80
N HIS A 84 1.14 -15.86 10.58
CA HIS A 84 1.42 -16.83 9.51
C HIS A 84 2.63 -17.75 9.80
N LEU A 85 3.55 -17.28 10.67
CA LEU A 85 4.70 -18.04 11.17
C LEU A 85 4.33 -18.77 12.45
N ALA A 86 3.69 -18.09 13.40
CA ALA A 86 3.33 -18.66 14.70
C ALA A 86 2.25 -19.76 14.61
N ARG A 87 1.31 -19.62 13.68
CA ARG A 87 0.21 -20.56 13.39
C ARG A 87 -0.46 -21.14 14.67
N PRO A 88 -0.91 -20.28 15.61
CA PRO A 88 -1.39 -20.73 16.90
C PRO A 88 -2.65 -21.60 16.75
N THR A 89 -2.62 -22.81 17.31
CA THR A 89 -3.76 -23.73 17.35
C THR A 89 -4.54 -23.64 18.65
N ASP A 90 -4.00 -22.94 19.67
CA ASP A 90 -4.66 -22.75 20.95
C ASP A 90 -5.89 -21.81 20.83
N PRO A 91 -7.09 -22.28 21.24
CA PRO A 91 -8.27 -21.43 21.33
C PRO A 91 -8.11 -20.21 22.26
N GLY A 92 -7.21 -20.29 23.26
CA GLY A 92 -6.89 -19.21 24.19
C GLY A 92 -6.40 -17.95 23.51
N TRP A 93 -5.48 -18.08 22.55
CA TRP A 93 -5.01 -16.97 21.72
C TRP A 93 -6.16 -16.26 21.00
N PHE A 94 -7.06 -16.99 20.36
CA PHE A 94 -8.22 -16.39 19.67
C PHE A 94 -9.22 -15.72 20.63
N ARG A 95 -9.36 -16.23 21.86
CA ARG A 95 -10.15 -15.55 22.90
C ARG A 95 -9.47 -14.25 23.34
N ASN A 96 -8.15 -14.25 23.50
CA ASN A 96 -7.36 -13.06 23.79
C ASN A 96 -7.52 -12.00 22.68
N ALA A 97 -7.29 -12.38 21.42
CA ALA A 97 -7.47 -11.54 20.23
C ALA A 97 -8.86 -10.91 20.15
N LYS A 98 -9.92 -11.69 20.41
CA LYS A 98 -11.30 -11.20 20.39
C LYS A 98 -11.58 -10.20 21.50
N ARG A 99 -11.05 -10.42 22.72
CA ARG A 99 -11.16 -9.47 23.83
C ARG A 99 -10.45 -8.16 23.53
N MET A 100 -9.26 -8.23 22.95
CA MET A 100 -8.49 -7.07 22.49
C MET A 100 -9.26 -6.26 21.44
N LEU A 101 -9.81 -6.92 20.40
CA LEU A 101 -10.64 -6.22 19.41
C LEU A 101 -11.85 -5.54 20.02
N HIS A 102 -12.55 -6.21 20.94
CA HIS A 102 -13.66 -5.58 21.63
C HIS A 102 -13.22 -4.38 22.48
N ALA A 103 -12.01 -4.40 23.07
CA ALA A 103 -11.46 -3.25 23.78
C ALA A 103 -11.21 -2.07 22.84
N LEU A 104 -10.58 -2.31 21.68
CA LEU A 104 -10.40 -1.29 20.63
C LEU A 104 -11.73 -0.72 20.15
N HIS A 105 -12.70 -1.60 19.83
CA HIS A 105 -14.03 -1.18 19.39
C HIS A 105 -14.76 -0.39 20.49
N ARG A 106 -14.54 -0.70 21.78
CA ARG A 106 -15.08 0.10 22.89
C ARG A 106 -14.47 1.50 22.95
N ALA A 107 -13.18 1.63 22.66
CA ALA A 107 -12.48 2.91 22.52
C ALA A 107 -12.81 3.65 21.20
N GLY A 108 -13.71 3.12 20.37
CA GLY A 108 -14.10 3.73 19.10
C GLY A 108 -13.10 3.50 17.97
N VAL A 109 -12.09 2.65 18.16
CA VAL A 109 -11.05 2.34 17.17
C VAL A 109 -11.47 1.11 16.36
N VAL A 110 -11.44 1.20 15.04
CA VAL A 110 -11.52 0.05 14.10
C VAL A 110 -10.23 -0.01 13.30
N HIS A 111 -9.69 -1.21 13.08
CA HIS A 111 -8.35 -1.39 12.51
C HIS A 111 -8.36 -1.45 10.98
N ASN A 112 -9.39 -2.04 10.38
CA ASN A 112 -9.65 -2.13 8.93
C ASN A 112 -8.66 -2.95 8.09
N ASP A 113 -7.55 -3.45 8.65
CA ASP A 113 -6.53 -4.21 7.91
C ASP A 113 -6.20 -5.57 8.57
N LEU A 114 -7.16 -6.15 9.29
CA LEU A 114 -6.97 -7.43 10.02
C LEU A 114 -7.03 -8.67 9.14
N ALA A 115 -7.27 -8.50 7.83
CA ALA A 115 -7.23 -9.57 6.86
C ALA A 115 -5.81 -10.11 6.65
N LYS A 116 -4.80 -9.25 6.78
CA LYS A 116 -3.39 -9.62 6.67
C LYS A 116 -2.95 -10.31 7.96
N GLU A 117 -2.45 -11.54 7.82
CA GLU A 117 -1.91 -12.31 8.96
C GLU A 117 -0.67 -11.63 9.59
N GLN A 118 0.01 -10.76 8.85
CA GLN A 118 1.16 -9.99 9.35
C GLN A 118 0.78 -8.93 10.39
N ASN A 119 -0.48 -8.46 10.39
CA ASN A 119 -0.96 -7.46 11.34
C ASN A 119 -1.33 -8.07 12.70
N TRP A 120 -1.28 -9.40 12.81
CA TRP A 120 -1.45 -10.15 14.04
C TRP A 120 -0.11 -10.72 14.49
N LEU A 121 0.26 -10.41 15.72
CA LEU A 121 1.44 -10.96 16.37
C LEU A 121 1.03 -11.86 17.53
N VAL A 122 1.80 -12.92 17.74
CA VAL A 122 1.82 -13.69 18.97
C VAL A 122 2.95 -13.14 19.82
N GLY A 123 2.61 -12.50 20.94
CA GLY A 123 3.58 -11.96 21.88
C GLY A 123 4.33 -13.06 22.63
N PRO A 124 5.39 -12.69 23.36
CA PRO A 124 6.22 -13.64 24.11
C PRO A 124 5.42 -14.40 25.19
N ASP A 125 4.37 -13.80 25.75
CA ASP A 125 3.50 -14.42 26.76
C ASP A 125 2.31 -15.18 26.12
N GLY A 126 2.32 -15.34 24.79
CA GLY A 126 1.25 -16.02 24.04
C GLY A 126 -0.02 -15.19 23.86
N GLU A 127 0.04 -13.89 24.11
CA GLU A 127 -1.02 -12.92 23.89
C GLU A 127 -1.12 -12.52 22.41
N ALA A 128 -2.28 -11.99 22.03
CA ALA A 128 -2.48 -11.43 20.70
C ALA A 128 -2.15 -9.93 20.76
N ILE A 129 -1.32 -9.47 19.81
CA ILE A 129 -0.98 -8.05 19.67
C ILE A 129 -1.24 -7.64 18.22
N LEU A 130 -1.79 -6.44 18.03
CA LEU A 130 -1.96 -5.86 16.69
C LEU A 130 -0.78 -4.96 16.33
N THR A 131 -0.45 -4.96 15.04
CA THR A 131 0.50 -4.03 14.46
C THR A 131 -0.11 -3.32 13.27
N ASP A 132 0.51 -2.20 12.90
CA ASP A 132 0.15 -1.37 11.75
C ASP A 132 -1.24 -0.73 11.79
N PHE A 133 -1.33 0.39 12.52
CA PHE A 133 -2.58 1.16 12.67
C PHE A 133 -2.79 2.22 11.57
N GLN A 134 -2.05 2.18 10.45
CA GLN A 134 -2.16 3.21 9.40
C GLN A 134 -3.58 3.35 8.81
N LEU A 135 -4.27 2.22 8.63
CA LEU A 135 -5.63 2.20 8.08
C LEU A 135 -6.70 2.28 9.17
N ALA A 136 -6.32 2.38 10.44
CA ALA A 136 -7.27 2.48 11.53
C ALA A 136 -8.13 3.76 11.41
N MET A 137 -9.34 3.71 11.95
CA MET A 137 -10.26 4.84 12.06
C MET A 137 -10.75 4.96 13.49
N VAL A 138 -10.88 6.19 13.97
CA VAL A 138 -11.46 6.50 15.29
C VAL A 138 -12.80 7.17 15.09
N PHE A 139 -13.82 6.66 15.78
CA PHE A 139 -15.18 7.17 15.74
C PHE A 139 -15.59 7.68 17.12
N SER A 140 -16.16 8.89 17.17
CA SER A 140 -16.73 9.45 18.40
C SER A 140 -18.06 8.80 18.81
N ARG A 141 -18.75 8.14 17.87
CA ARG A 141 -20.04 7.47 18.08
C ARG A 141 -20.09 6.13 17.35
N ARG A 142 -20.84 5.17 17.89
CA ARG A 142 -21.08 3.85 17.26
C ARG A 142 -22.07 3.93 16.09
N SER A 143 -21.70 4.71 15.06
CA SER A 143 -22.47 4.92 13.84
C SER A 143 -22.72 3.61 13.09
N LYS A 144 -23.62 3.64 12.09
CA LYS A 144 -23.84 2.49 11.20
C LYS A 144 -22.53 2.06 10.52
N LEU A 145 -21.71 3.01 10.06
CA LEU A 145 -20.42 2.74 9.44
C LEU A 145 -19.45 2.07 10.43
N PHE A 146 -19.31 2.61 11.65
CA PHE A 146 -18.49 2.00 12.69
C PHE A 146 -18.88 0.54 12.94
N ARG A 147 -20.18 0.26 13.06
CA ARG A 147 -20.67 -1.11 13.30
C ARG A 147 -20.34 -2.07 12.15
N VAL A 148 -20.37 -1.59 10.91
CA VAL A 148 -19.97 -2.40 9.75
C VAL A 148 -18.46 -2.69 9.78
N LEU A 149 -17.63 -1.68 10.02
CA LEU A 149 -16.17 -1.85 10.05
C LEU A 149 -15.72 -2.74 11.21
N ALA A 150 -16.28 -2.53 12.41
CA ALA A 150 -16.02 -3.37 13.58
C ALA A 150 -16.48 -4.83 13.35
N HIS A 151 -17.60 -5.03 12.64
CA HIS A 151 -18.05 -6.36 12.24
C HIS A 151 -17.05 -7.04 11.30
N GLU A 152 -16.48 -6.30 10.35
CA GLU A 152 -15.49 -6.83 9.41
C GLU A 152 -14.15 -7.13 10.09
N ASP A 153 -13.67 -6.29 11.01
CA ASP A 153 -12.50 -6.59 11.85
C ASP A 153 -12.66 -7.96 12.55
N LEU A 154 -13.81 -8.16 13.22
CA LEU A 154 -14.12 -9.43 13.89
C LEU A 154 -14.22 -10.58 12.88
N ARG A 155 -14.80 -10.34 11.70
CA ARG A 155 -14.94 -11.36 10.66
C ARG A 155 -13.58 -11.82 10.14
N HIS A 156 -12.62 -10.91 10.00
CA HIS A 156 -11.26 -11.24 9.61
C HIS A 156 -10.55 -12.09 10.67
N LEU A 157 -10.69 -11.76 11.95
CA LEU A 157 -10.21 -12.63 13.03
C LEU A 157 -10.82 -14.04 12.94
N LEU A 158 -12.13 -14.14 12.69
CA LEU A 158 -12.79 -15.46 12.57
C LEU A 158 -12.33 -16.26 11.34
N LYS A 159 -11.93 -15.60 10.25
CA LYS A 159 -11.32 -16.31 9.10
C LYS A 159 -9.99 -16.94 9.50
N HIS A 160 -9.17 -16.24 10.28
CA HIS A 160 -7.93 -16.78 10.84
C HIS A 160 -8.20 -17.92 11.81
N LYS A 161 -9.19 -17.77 12.70
CA LYS A 161 -9.63 -18.84 13.62
C LYS A 161 -10.08 -20.08 12.86
N ARG A 162 -10.82 -19.93 11.75
CA ARG A 162 -11.20 -21.05 10.89
C ARG A 162 -9.99 -21.76 10.29
N ARG A 163 -8.93 -21.02 9.94
CA ARG A 163 -7.72 -21.58 9.34
C ARG A 163 -6.90 -22.39 10.34
N TYR A 164 -6.68 -21.86 11.54
CA TYR A 164 -5.73 -22.43 12.50
C TYR A 164 -6.39 -23.24 13.63
N CYS A 165 -7.65 -22.95 13.95
CA CYS A 165 -8.39 -23.61 15.04
C CYS A 165 -9.88 -23.82 14.70
N PRO A 166 -10.21 -24.50 13.58
CA PRO A 166 -11.60 -24.69 13.12
C PRO A 166 -12.50 -25.39 14.15
N GLN A 167 -11.93 -26.33 14.92
CA GLN A 167 -12.61 -27.08 15.97
C GLN A 167 -13.17 -26.20 17.08
N ALA A 168 -12.55 -25.04 17.35
CA ALA A 168 -13.00 -24.11 18.40
C ALA A 168 -14.02 -23.08 17.91
N LEU A 169 -14.44 -23.13 16.64
CA LEU A 169 -15.47 -22.22 16.12
C LEU A 169 -16.84 -22.55 16.72
N THR A 170 -17.48 -21.53 17.29
CA THR A 170 -18.86 -21.64 17.78
C THR A 170 -19.87 -21.61 16.63
N ALA A 171 -21.10 -22.08 16.87
CA ALA A 171 -22.17 -22.00 15.88
C ALA A 171 -22.45 -20.55 15.41
N ALA A 172 -22.37 -19.57 16.32
CA ALA A 172 -22.54 -18.16 15.99
C ALA A 172 -21.43 -17.63 15.08
N GLU A 173 -20.17 -18.03 15.34
CA GLU A 173 -19.02 -17.64 14.52
C GLU A 173 -19.10 -18.25 13.11
N ARG A 174 -19.54 -19.51 13.00
CA ARG A 174 -19.80 -20.15 11.69
C ARG A 174 -20.88 -19.41 10.90
N ARG A 175 -21.99 -19.02 11.55
CA ARG A 175 -23.05 -18.21 10.90
C ARG A 175 -22.53 -16.87 10.41
N MET A 176 -21.67 -16.20 11.18
CA MET A 176 -21.07 -14.92 10.78
C MET A 176 -20.15 -15.08 9.56
N LEU A 177 -19.35 -16.15 9.50
CA LEU A 177 -18.48 -16.44 8.36
C LEU A 177 -19.28 -16.76 7.09
N GLY A 178 -20.43 -17.44 7.22
CA GLY A 178 -21.32 -17.80 6.11
C GLY A 178 -22.05 -16.63 5.45
N ARG A 179 -22.11 -15.46 6.10
CA ARG A 179 -22.68 -14.25 5.49
C ARG A 179 -21.65 -13.59 4.56
N LYS A 180 -22.06 -13.27 3.32
CA LYS A 180 -21.25 -12.47 2.37
C LYS A 180 -21.00 -11.08 2.96
N SER A 181 -19.78 -10.56 2.78
CA SER A 181 -19.33 -9.32 3.44
C SER A 181 -20.09 -8.09 2.90
N LEU A 182 -20.53 -7.21 3.80
CA LEU A 182 -21.15 -5.94 3.43
C LEU A 182 -20.21 -5.00 2.64
N PRO A 183 -18.87 -4.98 2.88
CA PRO A 183 -17.92 -4.24 2.05
C PRO A 183 -17.88 -4.68 0.59
N ALA A 184 -18.07 -5.96 0.26
CA ALA A 184 -18.14 -6.39 -1.14
C ALA A 184 -19.34 -5.76 -1.86
N ARG A 185 -20.46 -5.56 -1.14
CA ARG A 185 -21.65 -4.87 -1.65
C ARG A 185 -21.47 -3.35 -1.69
N LEU A 186 -20.72 -2.78 -0.74
CA LEU A 186 -20.53 -1.33 -0.62
C LEU A 186 -19.45 -0.81 -1.59
N TRP A 187 -18.36 -1.57 -1.81
CA TRP A 187 -17.30 -1.26 -2.78
C TRP A 187 -17.86 -1.10 -4.19
N LEU A 188 -18.82 -1.94 -4.58
CA LEU A 188 -19.55 -1.83 -5.84
C LEU A 188 -20.35 -0.51 -5.96
N MET A 189 -20.75 0.12 -4.85
CA MET A 189 -21.54 1.35 -4.85
C MET A 189 -20.71 2.63 -4.69
N THR A 190 -19.62 2.61 -3.93
CA THR A 190 -18.83 3.83 -3.61
C THR A 190 -17.45 3.88 -4.22
N GLY A 191 -16.85 2.73 -4.55
CA GLY A 191 -15.50 2.64 -5.13
C GLY A 191 -15.36 3.46 -6.40
N LYS A 192 -16.37 3.43 -7.28
CA LYS A 192 -16.38 4.15 -8.57
C LYS A 192 -16.27 5.69 -8.44
N LYS A 193 -16.82 6.28 -7.37
CA LYS A 193 -16.78 7.75 -7.16
C LYS A 193 -15.46 8.22 -6.56
N VAL A 194 -14.92 7.45 -5.61
CA VAL A 194 -13.59 7.70 -5.02
C VAL A 194 -12.50 7.46 -6.08
N TYR A 195 -12.65 6.40 -6.87
CA TYR A 195 -11.86 6.12 -8.06
C TYR A 195 -11.80 7.32 -9.02
N ASN A 196 -12.96 7.82 -9.48
CA ASN A 196 -13.01 8.99 -10.37
C ASN A 196 -12.42 10.27 -9.75
N ALA A 197 -12.47 10.43 -8.43
CA ALA A 197 -11.89 11.58 -7.74
C ALA A 197 -10.37 11.47 -7.61
N ILE A 198 -9.85 10.27 -7.32
CA ILE A 198 -8.42 9.99 -7.23
C ILE A 198 -7.77 10.06 -8.62
N THR A 199 -8.36 9.45 -9.65
CA THR A 199 -7.82 9.48 -11.01
C THR A 199 -7.87 10.89 -11.63
N ARG A 200 -8.96 11.66 -11.41
CA ARG A 200 -9.01 13.09 -11.81
C ARG A 200 -8.10 14.00 -10.98
N GLY A 201 -7.78 13.60 -9.74
CA GLY A 201 -6.84 14.28 -8.87
C GLY A 201 -5.39 14.05 -9.29
N LEU A 202 -5.02 12.79 -9.59
CA LEU A 202 -3.71 12.37 -10.09
C LEU A 202 -3.36 13.08 -11.41
N LEU A 203 -4.30 13.13 -12.37
CA LEU A 203 -4.14 13.86 -13.64
C LEU A 203 -3.90 15.38 -13.46
N ARG A 204 -4.44 15.99 -12.40
CA ARG A 204 -4.25 17.42 -12.11
C ARG A 204 -3.01 17.74 -11.29
N TYR A 205 -2.38 16.72 -10.71
CA TYR A 205 -1.28 16.88 -9.77
C TYR A 205 0.09 16.80 -10.46
N GLU A 206 0.20 16.00 -11.52
CA GLU A 206 1.39 15.93 -12.38
C GLU A 206 1.77 17.30 -12.98
N ASP A 207 0.77 18.15 -13.25
CA ASP A 207 0.98 19.48 -13.82
C ASP A 207 1.46 20.54 -12.82
N ARG A 208 1.36 20.33 -11.49
CA ARG A 208 1.37 21.45 -10.53
C ARG A 208 2.65 21.76 -9.78
N GLU A 209 3.49 20.81 -9.35
CA GLU A 209 4.75 21.19 -8.68
C GLU A 209 5.96 20.30 -9.01
N GLY A 210 6.87 20.84 -9.82
CA GLY A 210 8.33 20.71 -9.69
C GLY A 210 8.99 19.36 -10.00
N GLY A 211 8.55 18.25 -9.40
CA GLY A 211 9.00 16.88 -9.70
C GLY A 211 8.41 16.34 -11.01
N GLY A 212 7.33 16.97 -11.46
CA GLY A 212 6.74 16.81 -12.79
C GLY A 212 7.59 17.39 -13.91
N LYS A 213 8.60 18.25 -13.67
CA LYS A 213 9.40 18.82 -14.77
C LYS A 213 9.97 17.77 -15.70
N ARG A 214 10.42 16.63 -15.20
CA ARG A 214 10.98 15.59 -16.05
C ARG A 214 9.92 14.79 -16.81
N LEU A 215 8.80 14.44 -16.17
CA LEU A 215 7.69 13.80 -16.88
C LEU A 215 7.03 14.77 -17.87
N THR A 216 6.89 16.05 -17.53
CA THR A 216 6.30 17.10 -18.36
C THR A 216 7.23 17.53 -19.49
N ASN A 217 8.54 17.65 -19.26
CA ASN A 217 9.51 18.07 -20.27
C ASN A 217 10.04 16.88 -21.08
N ASP A 218 10.55 15.85 -20.40
CA ASP A 218 11.23 14.73 -21.05
C ASP A 218 10.23 13.63 -21.43
N GLY A 219 9.14 13.44 -20.67
CA GLY A 219 8.15 12.38 -20.95
C GLY A 219 7.56 12.45 -22.37
N PRO A 220 7.02 13.60 -22.84
CA PRO A 220 6.57 13.75 -24.22
C PRO A 220 7.68 13.56 -25.25
N LEU A 221 8.90 14.00 -24.95
CA LEU A 221 10.05 13.86 -25.87
C LEU A 221 10.47 12.38 -26.00
N ILE A 222 10.62 11.69 -24.87
CA ILE A 222 10.91 10.25 -24.82
C ILE A 222 9.80 9.49 -25.54
N LEU A 223 8.54 9.82 -25.30
CA LEU A 223 7.41 9.18 -25.97
C LEU A 223 7.43 9.42 -27.48
N ALA A 224 7.71 10.65 -27.92
CA ALA A 224 7.81 11.00 -29.33
C ALA A 224 8.97 10.25 -30.01
N TRP A 225 10.11 10.13 -29.34
CA TRP A 225 11.24 9.36 -29.85
C TRP A 225 10.95 7.87 -29.91
N LEU A 226 10.42 7.28 -28.84
CA LEU A 226 10.01 5.87 -28.81
C LEU A 226 9.08 5.55 -29.99
N LYS A 227 8.10 6.43 -30.27
CA LYS A 227 7.15 6.26 -31.38
C LYS A 227 7.77 6.40 -32.78
N ARG A 228 9.00 6.92 -32.91
CA ARG A 228 9.74 6.95 -34.18
C ARG A 228 10.48 5.66 -34.48
N HIS A 229 10.67 4.80 -33.48
CA HIS A 229 11.34 3.52 -33.69
C HIS A 229 10.41 2.56 -34.47
N PRO A 230 10.85 1.96 -35.58
CA PRO A 230 9.96 1.22 -36.51
C PRO A 230 9.31 -0.03 -35.89
N GLN A 231 9.92 -0.60 -34.85
CA GLN A 231 9.41 -1.77 -34.13
C GLN A 231 8.60 -1.44 -32.87
N VAL A 232 8.50 -0.16 -32.49
CA VAL A 232 7.68 0.28 -31.36
C VAL A 232 6.26 0.56 -31.85
N ARG A 233 5.30 -0.21 -31.35
CA ARG A 233 3.87 -0.07 -31.70
C ARG A 233 3.21 1.04 -30.91
N ASP A 234 3.52 1.12 -29.63
CA ASP A 234 3.02 2.14 -28.72
C ASP A 234 3.92 2.21 -27.49
N ALA A 235 3.77 3.28 -26.70
CA ALA A 235 4.54 3.44 -25.49
C ALA A 235 3.80 4.32 -24.49
N PHE A 236 4.18 4.20 -23.23
CA PHE A 236 3.67 5.03 -22.15
C PHE A 236 4.78 5.32 -21.15
N VAL A 237 4.88 6.57 -20.71
CA VAL A 237 5.90 7.01 -19.75
C VAL A 237 5.20 7.54 -18.50
N ALA A 238 5.60 7.02 -17.34
CA ALA A 238 5.07 7.43 -16.04
C ALA A 238 6.18 7.84 -15.09
N ALA A 239 5.85 8.71 -14.14
CA ALA A 239 6.68 8.96 -12.98
C ALA A 239 6.62 7.77 -12.01
N TYR A 240 7.75 7.49 -11.33
CA TYR A 240 7.79 6.56 -10.21
C TYR A 240 8.69 7.09 -9.07
N PRO A 241 8.47 6.63 -7.82
CA PRO A 241 9.33 6.98 -6.70
C PRO A 241 10.75 6.46 -6.91
N PHE A 242 11.74 7.35 -6.96
CA PHE A 242 13.15 6.98 -7.15
C PHE A 242 14.01 7.39 -5.95
N PRO A 243 14.68 6.43 -5.27
CA PRO A 243 15.53 6.74 -4.13
C PRO A 243 16.61 7.76 -4.50
N ARG A 244 16.85 8.75 -3.62
CA ARG A 244 17.88 9.81 -3.73
C ARG A 244 17.64 10.98 -4.69
N ARG A 245 16.78 10.88 -5.73
CA ARG A 245 16.45 12.03 -6.62
C ARG A 245 14.97 12.44 -6.62
N GLY A 246 14.14 11.81 -5.79
CA GLY A 246 12.72 12.17 -5.60
C GLY A 246 11.78 11.55 -6.63
N CYS A 247 12.04 11.70 -7.93
CA CYS A 247 11.19 11.16 -9.00
C CYS A 247 12.01 10.63 -10.18
N GLY A 248 11.76 9.40 -10.61
CA GLY A 248 12.31 8.79 -11.82
C GLY A 248 11.24 8.59 -12.89
N LEU A 249 11.66 8.23 -14.11
CA LEU A 249 10.79 7.89 -15.23
C LEU A 249 10.81 6.39 -15.51
N TYR A 250 9.61 5.85 -15.70
CA TYR A 250 9.37 4.46 -16.07
C TYR A 250 8.65 4.44 -17.42
N ALA A 251 9.34 3.98 -18.47
CA ALA A 251 8.79 3.74 -19.78
C ALA A 251 8.31 2.28 -19.94
N PHE A 252 7.07 2.12 -20.41
CA PHE A 252 6.50 0.86 -20.88
C PHE A 252 6.43 0.93 -22.40
N VAL A 253 7.07 -0.02 -23.08
CA VAL A 253 7.25 0.04 -24.54
C VAL A 253 6.69 -1.21 -25.19
N GLU A 254 5.67 -1.06 -26.03
CA GLU A 254 5.07 -2.15 -26.82
C GLU A 254 5.95 -2.41 -28.04
N ALA A 255 6.91 -3.32 -27.91
CA ALA A 255 7.86 -3.65 -28.98
C ALA A 255 8.19 -5.15 -28.94
N PRO A 256 7.27 -6.03 -29.40
CA PRO A 256 7.48 -7.47 -29.35
C PRO A 256 8.74 -7.87 -30.14
N GLY A 257 9.65 -8.59 -29.48
CA GLY A 257 10.89 -9.08 -30.06
C GLY A 257 12.08 -8.12 -30.00
N LEU A 258 11.92 -6.95 -29.37
CA LEU A 258 13.01 -6.00 -29.12
C LEU A 258 13.48 -6.10 -27.67
N ASP A 259 14.79 -5.99 -27.43
CA ASP A 259 15.34 -5.97 -26.08
C ASP A 259 15.32 -4.54 -25.48
N ALA A 260 15.38 -4.46 -24.15
CA ALA A 260 15.33 -3.17 -23.45
C ALA A 260 16.59 -2.33 -23.64
N GLU A 261 17.74 -2.97 -23.91
CA GLU A 261 19.04 -2.28 -24.07
C GLU A 261 19.12 -1.57 -25.42
N ALA A 262 18.58 -2.15 -26.48
CA ALA A 262 18.46 -1.58 -27.81
C ALA A 262 17.58 -0.34 -27.79
N ILE A 263 16.42 -0.40 -27.13
CA ILE A 263 15.53 0.76 -27.00
C ILE A 263 16.18 1.85 -26.14
N ARG A 264 16.85 1.46 -25.05
CA ARG A 264 17.60 2.40 -24.22
C ARG A 264 18.73 3.06 -25.03
N GLY A 265 19.50 2.29 -25.78
CA GLY A 265 20.57 2.77 -26.65
C GLY A 265 20.06 3.76 -27.68
N PHE A 266 18.92 3.46 -28.31
CA PHE A 266 18.24 4.38 -29.22
C PHE A 266 17.86 5.71 -28.55
N ILE A 267 17.26 5.69 -27.35
CA ILE A 267 16.94 6.93 -26.62
C ILE A 267 18.21 7.69 -26.22
N VAL A 268 19.24 6.99 -25.74
CA VAL A 268 20.50 7.60 -25.29
C VAL A 268 21.26 8.24 -26.45
N GLN A 269 21.24 7.65 -27.64
CA GLN A 269 21.86 8.22 -28.84
C GLN A 269 21.20 9.55 -29.24
N GLU A 270 19.88 9.65 -29.12
CA GLU A 270 19.12 10.84 -29.57
C GLU A 270 18.99 11.92 -28.49
N MET A 271 18.86 11.53 -27.22
CA MET A 271 18.54 12.42 -26.10
C MET A 271 19.64 12.50 -25.03
N GLY A 272 20.65 11.64 -25.09
CA GLY A 272 21.68 11.54 -24.07
C GLY A 272 21.27 10.72 -22.84
N CYS A 273 22.27 10.30 -22.07
CA CYS A 273 22.08 9.39 -20.93
C CYS A 273 21.21 9.96 -19.81
N ASP A 274 21.31 11.27 -19.55
CA ASP A 274 20.59 11.92 -18.44
C ASP A 274 19.08 12.04 -18.68
N GLN A 275 18.66 12.07 -19.95
CA GLN A 275 17.25 12.19 -20.32
C GLN A 275 16.58 10.81 -20.53
N ALA A 276 17.34 9.72 -20.56
CA ALA A 276 16.77 8.38 -20.68
C ALA A 276 15.99 7.97 -19.41
N PRO A 277 14.88 7.24 -19.55
CA PRO A 277 14.11 6.77 -18.40
C PRO A 277 14.96 5.80 -17.56
N GLU A 278 14.89 5.91 -16.23
CA GLU A 278 15.62 4.99 -15.33
C GLU A 278 15.13 3.55 -15.53
N LEU A 279 13.81 3.37 -15.63
CA LEU A 279 13.20 2.06 -15.86
C LEU A 279 12.61 2.02 -17.27
N LEU A 280 12.96 0.97 -18.01
CA LEU A 280 12.41 0.72 -19.35
C LEU A 280 12.02 -0.75 -19.42
N GLN A 281 10.72 -1.01 -19.51
CA GLN A 281 10.17 -2.36 -19.64
C GLN A 281 9.57 -2.52 -21.03
N VAL A 282 10.17 -3.42 -21.81
CA VAL A 282 9.61 -3.84 -23.09
C VAL A 282 8.53 -4.89 -22.84
N VAL A 283 7.39 -4.72 -23.49
CA VAL A 283 6.22 -5.58 -23.33
C VAL A 283 5.71 -6.03 -24.70
N GLU A 284 5.06 -7.19 -24.71
CA GLU A 284 4.46 -7.75 -25.92
C GLU A 284 3.21 -6.97 -26.33
N TYR A 285 2.40 -6.56 -25.34
CA TYR A 285 1.16 -5.80 -25.50
C TYR A 285 0.97 -4.86 -24.30
N LEU A 286 0.56 -3.61 -24.55
CA LEU A 286 0.05 -2.74 -23.49
C LEU A 286 -1.43 -3.06 -23.20
N PRO A 287 -1.89 -2.94 -21.94
CA PRO A 287 -3.29 -3.06 -21.62
C PRO A 287 -4.06 -1.91 -22.29
N ARG A 288 -5.24 -2.21 -22.83
CA ARG A 288 -6.07 -1.25 -23.57
C ARG A 288 -7.51 -1.26 -23.06
N HIS A 289 -8.16 -0.10 -23.15
CA HIS A 289 -9.60 0.04 -22.98
C HIS A 289 -10.36 -0.60 -24.15
N PRO A 290 -11.68 -0.84 -24.04
CA PRO A 290 -12.48 -1.36 -25.15
C PRO A 290 -12.48 -0.49 -26.41
N ASP A 291 -12.15 0.80 -26.28
CA ASP A 291 -12.00 1.74 -27.39
C ASP A 291 -10.60 1.70 -28.05
N GLY A 292 -9.71 0.83 -27.58
CA GLY A 292 -8.35 0.66 -28.11
C GLY A 292 -7.30 1.62 -27.53
N SER A 293 -7.72 2.60 -26.72
CA SER A 293 -6.78 3.50 -26.03
C SER A 293 -5.97 2.74 -24.97
N VAL A 294 -4.72 3.15 -24.74
CA VAL A 294 -3.87 2.55 -23.70
C VAL A 294 -4.51 2.78 -22.33
N HIS A 295 -4.56 1.74 -21.51
CA HIS A 295 -5.07 1.81 -20.16
C HIS A 295 -4.00 2.42 -19.23
N GLU A 296 -3.77 3.72 -19.39
CA GLU A 296 -2.72 4.47 -18.69
C GLU A 296 -2.83 4.34 -17.16
N GLU A 297 -4.05 4.25 -16.61
CA GLU A 297 -4.25 4.14 -15.17
C GLU A 297 -3.62 2.87 -14.59
N VAL A 298 -3.70 1.75 -15.30
CA VAL A 298 -3.03 0.51 -14.91
C VAL A 298 -1.52 0.74 -14.85
N LEU A 299 -0.95 1.29 -15.92
CA LEU A 299 0.49 1.47 -16.06
C LEU A 299 1.06 2.46 -15.03
N ARG A 300 0.32 3.53 -14.73
CA ARG A 300 0.67 4.46 -13.64
C ARG A 300 0.65 3.77 -12.28
N LEU A 301 -0.36 2.94 -11.99
CA LEU A 301 -0.39 2.17 -10.74
C LEU A 301 0.75 1.15 -10.64
N VAL A 302 1.13 0.52 -11.76
CA VAL A 302 2.30 -0.35 -11.82
C VAL A 302 3.57 0.44 -11.53
N ALA A 303 3.75 1.61 -12.15
CA ALA A 303 4.90 2.48 -11.90
C ALA A 303 5.00 2.92 -10.43
N LEU A 304 3.87 3.24 -9.80
CA LEU A 304 3.77 3.55 -8.38
C LEU A 304 3.87 2.33 -7.44
N ASN A 305 4.04 1.12 -7.99
CA ASN A 305 4.08 -0.16 -7.26
C ASN A 305 2.81 -0.43 -6.42
N GLN A 306 1.64 0.05 -6.87
CA GLN A 306 0.33 -0.10 -6.21
C GLN A 306 -0.46 -1.29 -6.79
N ILE A 307 0.11 -2.49 -6.77
CA ILE A 307 -0.43 -3.68 -7.46
C ILE A 307 -1.81 -4.09 -6.93
N ASP A 308 -2.07 -3.90 -5.64
CA ASP A 308 -3.37 -4.22 -5.04
C ASP A 308 -4.52 -3.41 -5.67
N LEU A 309 -4.24 -2.18 -6.12
CA LEU A 309 -5.24 -1.33 -6.77
C LEU A 309 -5.43 -1.69 -8.24
N VAL A 310 -4.40 -2.20 -8.93
CA VAL A 310 -4.52 -2.68 -10.32
C VAL A 310 -5.59 -3.77 -10.43
N ALA A 311 -5.63 -4.69 -9.47
CA ALA A 311 -6.63 -5.76 -9.44
C ALA A 311 -8.09 -5.26 -9.32
N THR A 312 -8.29 -4.00 -8.94
CA THR A 312 -9.61 -3.38 -8.81
C THR A 312 -10.10 -2.67 -10.07
N LEU A 313 -9.25 -2.55 -11.09
CA LEU A 313 -9.58 -1.86 -12.33
C LEU A 313 -10.45 -2.73 -13.25
N PRO A 314 -11.46 -2.13 -13.91
CA PRO A 314 -12.26 -2.83 -14.90
C PRO A 314 -11.45 -3.03 -16.18
N GLU A 315 -11.13 -4.28 -16.48
CA GLU A 315 -10.36 -4.66 -17.67
C GLU A 315 -11.08 -5.78 -18.42
N THR A 316 -10.96 -5.78 -19.75
CA THR A 316 -11.25 -6.96 -20.57
C THR A 316 -10.29 -8.10 -20.19
N GLU A 317 -10.59 -9.34 -20.59
CA GLU A 317 -9.72 -10.47 -20.25
C GLU A 317 -8.34 -10.32 -20.94
N GLU A 318 -8.31 -9.76 -22.14
CA GLU A 318 -7.10 -9.47 -22.91
C GLU A 318 -6.23 -8.41 -22.22
N ALA A 319 -6.83 -7.30 -21.79
CA ALA A 319 -6.12 -6.25 -21.06
C ALA A 319 -5.58 -6.78 -19.72
N ARG A 320 -6.38 -7.58 -19.00
CA ARG A 320 -5.98 -8.23 -17.75
C ARG A 320 -4.83 -9.21 -17.95
N ALA A 321 -4.77 -9.92 -19.08
CA ALA A 321 -3.66 -10.79 -19.42
C ALA A 321 -2.36 -10.01 -19.67
N ALA A 322 -2.43 -8.90 -20.43
CA ALA A 322 -1.30 -8.00 -20.62
C ALA A 322 -0.81 -7.42 -19.28
N THR A 323 -1.73 -6.89 -18.47
CA THR A 323 -1.44 -6.34 -17.13
C THR A 323 -0.74 -7.35 -16.23
N ARG A 324 -1.18 -8.61 -16.19
CA ARG A 324 -0.51 -9.67 -15.41
C ARG A 324 0.95 -9.86 -15.82
N ARG A 325 1.25 -9.85 -17.12
CA ARG A 325 2.63 -9.97 -17.62
C ARG A 325 3.47 -8.77 -17.22
N ILE A 326 2.93 -7.56 -17.37
CA ILE A 326 3.62 -6.31 -16.99
C ILE A 326 3.94 -6.31 -15.49
N VAL A 327 2.95 -6.63 -14.64
CA VAL A 327 3.11 -6.69 -13.18
C VAL A 327 4.16 -7.73 -12.77
N ALA A 328 4.16 -8.90 -13.42
CA ALA A 328 5.13 -9.97 -13.13
C ALA A 328 6.57 -9.55 -13.49
N GLY A 329 6.76 -8.81 -14.59
CA GLY A 329 8.06 -8.34 -15.06
C GLY A 329 8.44 -6.92 -14.63
N ARG A 330 7.73 -6.31 -13.67
CA ARG A 330 7.96 -4.93 -13.27
C ARG A 330 9.36 -4.73 -12.69
N LEU A 331 9.99 -3.61 -13.04
CA LEU A 331 11.40 -3.33 -12.72
C LEU A 331 11.59 -2.55 -11.41
N ASN A 332 10.51 -2.02 -10.85
CA ASN A 332 10.50 -1.29 -9.58
C ASN A 332 10.39 -2.22 -8.35
N LEU A 333 10.93 -3.45 -8.46
CA LEU A 333 11.02 -4.43 -7.37
C LEU A 333 12.17 -4.16 -6.39
N ALA A 334 13.11 -3.28 -6.75
CA ALA A 334 14.43 -3.09 -6.12
C ALA A 334 14.43 -2.43 -4.72
N ASP A 335 13.33 -2.49 -3.97
CA ASP A 335 13.26 -2.06 -2.56
C ASP A 335 13.39 -3.24 -1.57
N ARG A 336 14.20 -4.26 -1.93
CA ARG A 336 14.39 -5.48 -1.11
C ARG A 336 15.84 -5.97 -0.95
N THR A 337 16.85 -5.18 -1.32
CA THR A 337 18.25 -5.50 -0.97
C THR A 337 18.86 -4.42 -0.09
#